data_AF-A0A1E3K693-F1
#
_entry.id   AF-A0A1E3K693-F1
#
_cell.length_a   1.000
_cell.length_b   1.000
_cell.length_c   1.000
_cell.angle_alpha   90.00
_cell.angle_beta   90.00
_cell.angle_gamma   90.00
#
_symmetry.space_group_name_H-M   'P 1'
#
loop_
_entity.id
_entity.type
_entity.pdbx_description
1 polymer ?
#
loop_
_entity_poly.entity_id
_entity_poly.type
_entity_poly.pdbx_seq_one_letter_code
_entity_poly.pdbx_strand_id
1 'polypeptide(L)'
;MTQKRPNFLVILADDLGFSDVGCFGSEIHTPNLDKLAREGTRFSDYHTASACSPTRSMLLSGTDAHLAGLGVMYEFIASSTARDPERWNRPGHEGYLNHDVAAMPEVL
;
A
#
# COMPACT_ATOMS: atom_id res chain seq x y z
N MET A 1 -7.13 36.56 -4.63
CA MET A 1 -6.93 35.75 -3.41
C MET A 1 -6.23 34.47 -3.83
N THR A 2 -5.05 34.17 -3.29
CA THR A 2 -4.39 32.88 -3.53
C THR A 2 -5.20 31.78 -2.86
N GLN A 3 -5.72 30.81 -3.62
CA GLN A 3 -6.37 29.64 -3.02
C GLN A 3 -5.38 28.93 -2.10
N LYS A 4 -5.80 28.67 -0.86
CA LYS A 4 -5.00 27.92 0.11
C LYS A 4 -4.83 26.49 -0.43
N ARG A 5 -3.59 26.01 -0.51
CA ARG A 5 -3.31 24.62 -0.91
C ARG A 5 -4.02 23.66 0.06
N PRO A 6 -4.72 22.63 -0.43
CA PRO A 6 -5.34 21.63 0.43
C PRO A 6 -4.26 20.81 1.15
N ASN A 7 -4.59 20.29 2.33
CA ASN A 7 -3.77 19.30 3.01
C ASN A 7 -4.38 17.92 2.76
N PHE A 8 -3.52 16.91 2.59
CA PHE A 8 -3.94 15.52 2.46
C PHE A 8 -3.43 14.73 3.67
N LEU A 9 -4.29 13.91 4.26
CA LEU A 9 -3.94 12.99 5.34
C LEU A 9 -4.24 11.57 4.86
N VAL A 10 -3.21 10.75 4.73
CA VAL A 10 -3.33 9.32 4.39
C VAL A 10 -3.15 8.52 5.67
N ILE A 11 -4.18 7.77 6.06
CA ILE A 11 -4.16 6.85 7.20
C ILE A 11 -4.12 5.43 6.63
N LEU A 12 -3.08 4.67 6.99
CA LEU A 12 -2.90 3.28 6.60
C LEU A 12 -2.85 2.42 7.86
N ALA A 13 -3.68 1.37 7.92
CA ALA A 13 -3.65 0.35 8.96
C ALA A 13 -3.03 -0.93 8.39
N ASP A 14 -2.15 -1.57 9.16
CA ASP A 14 -1.53 -2.84 8.78
C ASP A 14 -2.45 -4.01 9.20
N ASP A 15 -2.56 -5.02 8.35
CA ASP A 15 -3.34 -6.24 8.57
C ASP A 15 -4.81 -6.02 9.01
N LEU A 16 -5.42 -4.91 8.57
CA LEU A 16 -6.84 -4.63 8.81
C LEU A 16 -7.72 -5.39 7.80
N GLY A 17 -8.51 -6.34 8.29
CA GLY A 17 -9.44 -7.12 7.49
C GLY A 17 -10.64 -6.30 7.00
N PHE A 18 -11.26 -6.75 5.91
CA PHE A 18 -12.41 -6.06 5.30
C PHE A 18 -13.57 -5.85 6.29
N SER A 19 -13.88 -6.88 7.09
CA SER A 19 -14.98 -6.86 8.05
C SER A 19 -14.58 -6.40 9.45
N ASP A 20 -13.37 -5.84 9.66
CA ASP A 20 -12.92 -5.41 10.98
C ASP A 20 -13.49 -4.04 11.39
N VAL A 21 -13.98 -3.25 10.42
CA VAL A 21 -14.59 -1.94 10.64
C VAL A 21 -16.12 -2.02 10.58
N GLY A 22 -16.80 -1.36 11.52
CA GLY A 22 -18.27 -1.39 11.67
C GLY A 22 -19.02 -1.03 10.40
N CYS A 23 -18.52 -0.08 9.62
CA CYS A 23 -19.11 0.30 8.33
C CYS A 23 -19.07 -0.82 7.26
N PHE A 24 -18.31 -1.90 7.47
CA PHE A 24 -18.30 -3.11 6.64
C PHE A 24 -18.92 -4.33 7.33
N GLY A 25 -19.59 -4.15 8.47
CA GLY A 25 -20.33 -5.21 9.16
C GLY A 25 -19.60 -5.85 10.35
N SER A 26 -18.54 -5.21 10.87
CA SER A 26 -17.83 -5.67 12.06
C SER A 26 -18.70 -5.73 13.31
N GLU A 27 -18.37 -6.65 14.22
CA GLU A 27 -18.84 -6.69 15.60
C GLU A 27 -18.08 -5.71 16.53
N ILE A 28 -16.92 -5.22 16.10
CA ILE A 28 -16.09 -4.28 16.84
C ILE A 28 -16.68 -2.87 16.69
N HIS A 29 -16.84 -2.17 17.81
CA HIS A 29 -17.36 -0.81 17.82
C HIS A 29 -16.30 0.21 17.35
N THR A 30 -16.38 0.67 16.09
CA THR A 30 -15.44 1.61 15.46
C THR A 30 -16.07 2.97 15.09
N PRO A 31 -16.65 3.73 16.04
CA PRO A 31 -17.53 4.86 15.75
C PRO A 31 -16.85 6.01 14.98
N ASN A 32 -15.54 6.21 15.17
CA ASN A 32 -14.79 7.25 14.45
C ASN A 32 -14.60 6.91 12.97
N LEU A 33 -14.31 5.64 12.64
CA LEU A 33 -14.19 5.19 11.25
C LEU A 33 -15.56 5.16 10.57
N ASP A 34 -16.60 4.77 11.30
CA ASP A 34 -17.97 4.78 10.78
C ASP A 34 -18.44 6.20 10.45
N LYS A 35 -18.06 7.18 11.28
CA LYS A 35 -18.33 8.59 11.01
C LYS A 35 -17.61 9.07 9.74
N LEU A 36 -16.32 8.77 9.58
CA LEU A 36 -15.58 9.10 8.37
C LEU A 36 -16.22 8.49 7.11
N ALA A 37 -16.65 7.23 7.19
CA ALA A 37 -17.32 6.56 6.08
C ALA A 37 -18.68 7.19 5.70
N ARG A 38 -19.43 7.73 6.68
CA ARG A 38 -20.70 8.43 6.44
C ARG A 38 -20.52 9.84 5.89
N GLU A 39 -19.47 10.53 6.28
CA GLU A 39 -19.18 11.91 5.85
C GLU A 39 -18.42 11.97 4.52
N GLY A 40 -17.89 10.85 4.05
CA GLY A 40 -17.09 10.75 2.83
C GLY A 40 -17.63 9.72 1.83
N THR A 41 -16.70 9.09 1.12
CA THR A 41 -16.99 8.02 0.16
C THR A 41 -16.35 6.72 0.64
N ARG A 42 -17.08 5.62 0.49
CA ARG A 42 -16.64 4.28 0.87
C ARG A 42 -16.59 3.37 -0.36
N PHE A 43 -15.48 2.67 -0.53
CA PHE A 43 -15.28 1.67 -1.57
C PHE A 43 -15.48 0.27 -0.98
N SER A 44 -16.35 -0.54 -1.61
CA SER A 44 -16.61 -1.93 -1.19
C SER A 44 -15.86 -2.98 -2.02
N ASP A 45 -15.22 -2.54 -3.10
CA ASP A 45 -14.48 -3.38 -4.04
C ASP A 45 -13.11 -2.75 -4.27
N TYR A 46 -12.21 -2.94 -3.30
CA TYR A 46 -10.83 -2.48 -3.37
C TYR A 46 -9.89 -3.67 -3.14
N HIS A 47 -8.74 -3.64 -3.78
CA HIS A 47 -7.79 -4.74 -3.73
C HIS A 47 -6.40 -4.25 -3.36
N THR A 48 -5.69 -5.09 -2.62
CA THR A 48 -4.28 -4.93 -2.27
C THR A 48 -3.48 -6.10 -2.86
N ALA A 49 -2.16 -5.97 -2.89
CA ALA A 49 -1.33 -7.15 -3.10
C ALA A 49 -1.39 -8.06 -1.87
N SER A 50 -0.97 -9.32 -2.02
CA SER A 50 -1.01 -10.33 -0.97
C SER A 50 0.00 -10.12 0.17
N ALA A 51 0.79 -9.03 0.16
CA ALA A 51 1.79 -8.73 1.16
C ALA A 51 1.99 -7.21 1.38
N CYS A 52 2.62 -6.86 2.50
CA CYS A 52 2.77 -5.49 2.98
C CYS A 52 3.65 -4.61 2.08
N SER A 53 4.89 -5.01 1.76
CA SER A 53 5.78 -4.18 0.93
C SER A 53 5.25 -3.96 -0.50
N PRO A 54 4.76 -4.98 -1.23
CA PRO A 54 4.15 -4.76 -2.54
C PRO A 54 2.98 -3.77 -2.46
N THR A 55 2.04 -3.94 -1.52
CA THR A 55 0.90 -3.04 -1.34
C THR A 55 1.33 -1.60 -1.03
N ARG A 56 2.30 -1.43 -0.12
CA ARG A 56 2.81 -0.10 0.26
C ARG A 56 3.55 0.58 -0.89
N SER A 57 4.30 -0.18 -1.70
CA SER A 57 4.99 0.37 -2.87
C SER A 57 4.02 0.89 -3.93
N MET A 58 2.92 0.17 -4.17
CA MET A 58 1.87 0.60 -5.10
C MET A 58 1.13 1.82 -4.58
N LEU A 59 0.80 1.87 -3.28
CA LEU A 59 0.17 3.03 -2.65
C LEU A 59 1.06 4.28 -2.75
N LEU A 60 2.37 4.13 -2.50
CA LEU A 60 3.30 5.25 -2.48
C LEU A 60 3.65 5.74 -3.88
N SER A 61 3.73 4.87 -4.88
CA SER A 61 4.18 5.25 -6.24
C SER A 61 3.04 5.42 -7.24
N GLY A 62 1.87 4.83 -6.98
CA GLY A 62 0.79 4.72 -7.98
C GLY A 62 1.12 3.78 -9.15
N THR A 63 2.14 2.92 -9.01
CA THR A 63 2.60 1.99 -10.06
C THR A 63 2.55 0.54 -9.59
N ASP A 64 2.74 -0.42 -10.50
CA ASP A 64 2.85 -1.83 -10.16
C ASP A 64 4.05 -2.12 -9.25
N ALA A 65 3.90 -3.07 -8.33
CA ALA A 65 4.93 -3.38 -7.34
C ALA A 65 6.26 -3.85 -7.96
N HIS A 66 6.24 -4.52 -9.12
CA HIS A 66 7.46 -4.88 -9.84
C HIS A 66 8.13 -3.67 -10.49
N LEU A 67 7.38 -2.66 -10.93
CA LEU A 67 7.98 -1.42 -11.41
C LEU A 67 8.64 -0.65 -10.27
N ALA A 68 8.06 -0.71 -9.07
CA ALA A 68 8.56 -0.07 -7.85
C ALA A 68 9.69 -0.84 -7.14
N GLY A 69 10.08 -2.02 -7.63
CA GLY A 69 11.18 -2.83 -7.08
C GLY A 69 10.81 -3.76 -5.91
N LEU A 70 9.51 -3.88 -5.62
CA LEU A 70 8.97 -4.57 -4.45
C LEU A 70 7.89 -5.59 -4.84
N GLY A 71 8.13 -6.40 -5.88
CA GLY A 71 7.19 -7.42 -6.33
C GLY A 71 6.84 -8.49 -5.28
N VAL A 72 7.72 -8.70 -4.30
CA VAL A 72 7.52 -9.61 -3.16
C VAL A 72 8.19 -9.04 -1.90
N MET A 73 8.03 -9.72 -0.76
CA MET A 73 8.74 -9.36 0.47
C MET A 73 10.25 -9.57 0.36
N TYR A 74 11.02 -8.62 0.91
CA TYR A 74 12.48 -8.69 0.97
C TYR A 74 12.97 -9.97 1.66
N GLU A 75 12.32 -10.38 2.75
CA GLU A 75 12.66 -11.59 3.51
C GLU A 75 12.55 -12.85 2.64
N PHE A 76 11.61 -12.86 1.69
CA PHE A 76 11.44 -13.95 0.76
C PHE A 76 12.57 -13.97 -0.28
N ILE A 77 12.94 -12.81 -0.82
CA ILE A 77 14.08 -12.66 -1.73
C ILE A 77 15.37 -13.09 -1.02
N ALA A 78 15.64 -12.53 0.17
CA ALA A 78 16.84 -12.78 0.94
C ALA A 78 17.01 -14.27 1.30
N SER A 79 15.92 -14.96 1.62
CA SER A 79 15.94 -16.39 1.94
C SER A 79 15.98 -17.33 0.72
N SER A 80 15.58 -16.85 -0.46
CA SER A 80 15.43 -17.68 -1.66
C SER A 80 16.50 -17.43 -2.72
N THR A 81 17.19 -16.29 -2.70
CA THR A 81 18.16 -15.89 -3.75
C THR A 81 19.28 -16.90 -3.94
N ALA A 82 19.81 -17.48 -2.86
CA ALA A 82 20.89 -18.48 -2.95
C ALA A 82 20.45 -19.77 -3.67
N ARG A 83 19.14 -20.08 -3.67
CA ARG A 83 18.59 -21.29 -4.32
C ARG A 83 18.23 -21.07 -5.78
N ASP A 84 17.80 -19.86 -6.12
CA ASP A 84 17.34 -19.50 -7.47
C ASP A 84 17.74 -18.04 -7.81
N PRO A 85 19.04 -17.79 -8.02
CA PRO A 85 19.54 -16.45 -8.27
C PRO A 85 19.02 -15.88 -9.60
N GLU A 86 18.77 -16.72 -10.59
CA GLU A 86 18.24 -16.27 -11.89
C GLU A 86 16.85 -15.69 -11.78
N ARG A 87 16.03 -16.21 -10.86
CA ARG A 87 14.69 -15.68 -10.60
C ARG A 87 14.73 -14.37 -9.81
N TRP A 88 15.53 -14.33 -8.74
CA TRP A 88 15.47 -13.24 -7.75
C TRP A 88 16.40 -12.07 -8.03
N ASN A 89 17.46 -12.26 -8.83
CA ASN A 89 18.35 -11.17 -9.24
C ASN A 89 17.86 -10.52 -10.55
N ARG A 90 16.60 -10.07 -10.55
CA ARG A 90 15.94 -9.42 -11.69
C ARG A 90 15.25 -8.13 -11.26
N PRO A 91 15.06 -7.16 -12.17
CA PRO A 91 14.25 -5.99 -11.90
C PRO A 91 12.87 -6.35 -11.34
N GLY A 92 12.39 -5.56 -10.38
CA GLY A 92 11.16 -5.81 -9.63
C GLY A 92 11.31 -6.71 -8.41
N HIS A 93 12.54 -7.11 -8.08
CA HIS A 93 12.89 -7.93 -6.91
C HIS A 93 14.08 -7.35 -6.14
N GLU A 94 14.30 -6.05 -6.26
CA GLU A 94 15.34 -5.30 -5.56
C GLU A 94 15.17 -5.39 -4.04
N GLY A 95 13.92 -5.48 -3.57
CA GLY A 95 13.59 -5.59 -2.15
C GLY A 95 13.54 -4.24 -1.43
N TYR A 96 13.57 -3.13 -2.16
CA TYR A 96 13.38 -1.77 -1.66
C TYR A 96 12.66 -0.94 -2.73
N LEU A 97 12.07 0.20 -2.32
CA LEU A 97 11.46 1.13 -3.27
C LEU A 97 12.56 1.76 -4.14
N ASN A 98 12.58 1.43 -5.42
CA ASN A 98 13.63 1.85 -6.34
C ASN A 98 13.49 3.34 -6.74
N HIS A 99 14.43 3.82 -7.56
CA HIS A 99 14.44 5.21 -8.04
C HIS A 99 13.87 5.38 -9.44
N ASP A 100 13.27 4.32 -10.01
CA ASP A 100 12.65 4.36 -11.33
C ASP A 100 11.19 4.87 -11.28
N VAL A 101 10.63 4.97 -10.07
CA VAL A 101 9.29 5.51 -9.80
C VAL A 101 9.39 6.64 -8.78
N ALA A 102 8.54 7.67 -8.94
CA ALA A 102 8.44 8.75 -7.96
C ALA A 102 7.40 8.39 -6.89
N ALA A 103 7.74 8.56 -5.62
CA ALA A 103 6.80 8.39 -4.52
C ALA A 103 5.93 9.66 -4.33
N MET A 104 4.71 9.52 -3.81
CA MET A 104 3.81 10.64 -3.50
C MET A 104 4.50 11.79 -2.74
N PRO A 105 5.35 11.55 -1.73
CA PRO A 105 6.02 12.64 -1.01
C PRO A 105 7.05 13.41 -1.85
N GLU A 106 7.52 12.84 -2.97
CA GLU A 106 8.52 13.47 -3.84
C GLU A 106 7.87 14.42 -4.87
N VAL A 107 6.56 14.26 -5.11
CA VAL A 107 5.82 15.02 -6.14
C VAL A 107 4.84 16.06 -5.58
N LEU A 108 4.53 16.03 -4.27
CA LEU A 108 3.52 16.88 -3.61
C LEU A 108 4.10 18.11 -2.88
#